data_AF-A0A4Y7QHD1-F1
#
_entry.id   AF-A0A4Y7QHD1-F1
#
_cell.length_a   1.000
_cell.length_b   1.000
_cell.length_c   1.000
_cell.angle_alpha   90.00
_cell.angle_beta   90.00
_cell.angle_gamma   90.00
#
_symmetry.space_group_name_H-M   'P 1'
#
loop_
_entity.id
_entity.type
_entity.pdbx_description
1 polymer ?
#
loop_
_entity_poly.entity_id
_entity_poly.type
_entity_poly.pdbx_seq_one_letter_code
_entity_poly.pdbx_strand_id
1 'polypeptide(L)'
;KPIPPFVYKGEPRFNYFQRWLYELMEYFKTSHIRASRRVPRLKHFLGGRANIFFMRKVAQSPKEWTLDKFLSKLFDHCFPANFRMEQRLRLNDATQRGRTVREWVLEL
;
A
#
# COMPACT_ATOMS: atom_id res chain seq x y z
N LYS A 1 19.87 -1.95 13.03
CA LYS A 1 19.29 -2.94 12.08
C LYS A 1 18.05 -2.31 11.45
N PRO A 2 17.73 -2.57 10.17
CA PRO A 2 16.52 -2.04 9.54
C PRO A 2 15.27 -2.47 10.30
N ILE A 3 14.36 -1.54 10.57
CA ILE A 3 13.08 -1.84 11.20
C ILE A 3 12.12 -2.36 10.11
N PRO A 4 11.64 -3.61 10.19
CA PRO A 4 10.71 -4.12 9.20
C PRO A 4 9.33 -3.46 9.35
N PRO A 5 8.60 -3.24 8.24
CA PRO A 5 7.23 -2.75 8.31
C PRO A 5 6.30 -3.81 8.92
N PHE A 6 5.14 -3.38 9.39
CA PHE A 6 4.09 -4.32 9.77
C PHE A 6 3.57 -5.13 8.57
N VAL A 7 2.86 -6.24 8.85
CA VAL A 7 2.27 -7.10 7.80
C VAL A 7 0.96 -6.50 7.32
N TYR A 8 0.91 -6.04 6.07
CA TYR A 8 -0.31 -5.54 5.45
C TYR A 8 -1.15 -6.68 4.88
N LYS A 9 -2.41 -6.82 5.30
CA LYS A 9 -3.28 -7.94 4.86
C LYS A 9 -4.13 -7.61 3.64
N GLY A 10 -4.03 -6.38 3.14
CA GLY A 10 -4.81 -5.91 2.00
C GLY A 10 -6.14 -5.29 2.40
N GLU A 11 -6.25 -4.68 3.57
CA GLU A 11 -7.42 -3.93 4.03
C GLU A 11 -7.67 -2.69 3.14
N PRO A 12 -8.91 -2.39 2.72
CA PRO A 12 -9.20 -1.24 1.84
C PRO A 12 -9.22 0.09 2.63
N ARG A 13 -8.21 0.30 3.48
CA ARG A 13 -8.04 1.47 4.35
C ARG A 13 -6.80 2.24 3.93
N PHE A 14 -6.98 3.48 3.48
CA PHE A 14 -5.90 4.24 2.85
C PHE A 14 -4.80 4.61 3.85
N ASN A 15 -5.16 4.99 5.07
CA ASN A 15 -4.19 5.25 6.13
C ASN A 15 -3.28 4.05 6.44
N TYR A 16 -3.85 2.84 6.49
CA TYR A 16 -3.08 1.61 6.74
C TYR A 16 -2.13 1.32 5.59
N PHE A 17 -2.61 1.45 4.34
CA PHE A 17 -1.75 1.29 3.17
C PHE A 17 -0.63 2.35 3.11
N GLN A 18 -0.95 3.61 3.38
CA GLN A 18 0.01 4.71 3.38
C GLN A 18 1.06 4.55 4.48
N ARG A 19 0.65 4.19 5.70
CA ARG A 19 1.57 3.91 6.79
C ARG A 19 2.49 2.74 6.45
N TRP A 20 1.92 1.64 5.94
CA TRP A 20 2.71 0.49 5.49
C TRP A 20 3.73 0.86 4.41
N LEU A 21 3.31 1.66 3.43
CA LEU A 21 4.18 2.15 2.36
C LEU A 21 5.34 3.00 2.91
N TYR A 22 5.06 3.89 3.87
CA TYR A 22 6.08 4.70 4.53
C TYR A 22 7.13 3.83 5.23
N GLU A 23 6.70 2.92 6.11
CA GLU A 23 7.58 2.01 6.84
C GLU A 23 8.37 1.10 5.88
N LEU A 24 7.74 0.66 4.79
CA LEU A 24 8.39 -0.16 3.77
C LEU A 24 9.50 0.60 3.03
N MET A 25 9.26 1.85 2.68
CA MET A 25 10.25 2.69 2.00
C MET A 25 11.43 3.00 2.92
N GLU A 26 11.18 3.23 4.20
CA GLU A 26 12.22 3.39 5.22
C GLU A 26 13.05 2.10 5.39
N TYR A 27 12.39 0.95 5.45
CA TYR A 27 13.05 -0.35 5.47
C TYR A 27 13.97 -0.52 4.26
N PHE A 28 13.52 -0.20 3.04
CA PHE A 28 14.36 -0.32 1.84
C PHE A 28 15.51 0.68 1.78
N LYS A 29 15.33 1.90 2.30
CA LYS A 29 16.42 2.88 2.41
C LYS A 29 17.53 2.39 3.35
N THR A 30 17.15 1.76 4.46
CA THR A 30 18.10 1.32 5.49
C THR A 30 18.69 -0.07 5.24
N SER A 31 18.01 -0.94 4.48
CA SER A 31 18.39 -2.35 4.30
C SER A 31 19.40 -2.66 3.19
N HIS A 32 19.89 -1.67 2.44
CA HIS A 32 20.85 -1.85 1.33
C HIS A 32 20.42 -2.94 0.30
N ILE A 33 19.12 -3.18 0.16
CA ILE A 33 18.58 -4.18 -0.76
C ILE A 33 18.57 -3.62 -2.19
N ARG A 34 19.24 -4.33 -3.10
CA ARG A 34 19.22 -4.06 -4.54
C ARG A 34 17.78 -4.01 -5.06
N ALA A 35 17.49 -3.08 -5.96
CA ALA A 35 16.12 -2.86 -6.48
C ALA A 35 15.43 -4.14 -6.97
N SER A 36 16.15 -5.00 -7.70
CA SER A 36 15.64 -6.29 -8.21
C SER A 36 15.27 -7.32 -7.14
N ARG A 37 15.71 -7.12 -5.89
CA ARG A 37 15.43 -7.99 -4.75
C ARG A 37 14.38 -7.43 -3.81
N ARG A 38 13.93 -6.19 -4.01
CA ARG A 38 12.93 -5.52 -3.16
C ARG A 38 11.58 -6.22 -3.25
N VAL A 39 11.05 -6.44 -4.46
CA VAL A 39 9.75 -7.11 -4.65
C VAL A 39 9.72 -8.54 -4.09
N PRO A 40 10.70 -9.43 -4.38
CA PRO A 40 10.75 -10.75 -3.74
C PRO A 40 10.75 -10.71 -2.20
N ARG A 41 11.33 -9.66 -1.59
CA ARG A 41 11.38 -9.49 -0.14
C ARG A 41 10.00 -9.14 0.44
N LEU A 42 9.14 -8.49 -0.33
CA LEU A 42 7.81 -8.03 0.12
C LEU A 42 6.92 -9.15 0.60
N LYS A 43 7.10 -10.39 0.12
CA LYS A 43 6.29 -11.54 0.55
C LYS A 43 6.22 -11.70 2.08
N HIS A 44 7.26 -11.28 2.80
CA HIS A 44 7.33 -11.39 4.26
C HIS A 44 6.52 -10.31 5.00
N PHE A 45 6.13 -9.25 4.29
CA PHE A 45 5.41 -8.09 4.83
C PHE A 45 3.97 -8.01 4.30
N LEU A 46 3.49 -9.08 3.66
CA LEU A 46 2.16 -9.20 3.07
C LEU A 46 1.43 -10.37 3.71
N GLY A 47 0.16 -10.15 4.04
CA GLY A 47 -0.76 -11.17 4.55
C GLY A 47 -2.07 -11.16 3.76
N GLY A 48 -3.00 -12.04 4.13
CA GLY A 48 -4.38 -12.02 3.62
C GLY A 48 -4.51 -11.86 2.10
N ARG A 49 -5.31 -10.89 1.66
CA ARG A 49 -5.57 -10.60 0.23
C ARG A 49 -4.31 -10.12 -0.49
N ALA A 50 -3.47 -9.34 0.18
CA ALA A 50 -2.22 -8.84 -0.38
C ALA A 50 -1.23 -9.98 -0.69
N ASN A 51 -1.15 -10.99 0.19
CA ASN A 51 -0.34 -12.19 -0.05
C ASN A 51 -0.93 -13.07 -1.16
N ILE A 52 -2.26 -13.20 -1.23
CA ILE A 52 -2.93 -13.91 -2.33
C ILE A 52 -2.58 -13.29 -3.68
N PHE A 53 -2.63 -11.95 -3.79
CA PHE A 53 -2.19 -11.23 -4.98
C PHE A 53 -0.72 -11.52 -5.32
N PHE A 54 0.17 -11.44 -4.32
CA PHE A 54 1.59 -11.71 -4.51
C PHE A 54 1.81 -13.11 -5.08
N MET A 55 1.23 -14.14 -4.46
CA MET A 55 1.40 -15.53 -4.89
C MET A 55 0.81 -15.79 -6.28
N ARG A 56 -0.35 -15.18 -6.59
CA ARG A 56 -1.03 -15.40 -7.88
C ARG A 56 -0.38 -14.66 -9.05
N LYS A 57 0.13 -13.44 -8.83
CA LYS A 57 0.57 -12.55 -9.93
C LYS A 57 2.08 -12.31 -9.94
N VAL A 58 2.70 -12.24 -8.78
CA VAL A 58 4.08 -11.75 -8.64
C VAL A 58 5.06 -12.92 -8.53
N ALA A 59 4.69 -13.99 -7.82
CA ALA A 59 5.55 -15.14 -7.60
C ALA A 59 5.95 -15.91 -8.88
N GLN A 60 5.17 -15.78 -9.96
CA GLN A 60 5.49 -16.42 -11.25
C GLN A 60 6.72 -15.80 -11.92
N SER A 61 6.84 -14.47 -11.88
CA SER A 61 7.92 -13.73 -12.56
C SER A 61 8.49 -12.60 -11.69
N PRO A 62 9.00 -12.86 -10.47
CA PRO A 62 9.28 -11.82 -9.48
C PRO A 62 10.40 -10.84 -9.88
N LYS A 63 11.24 -11.20 -10.87
CA LYS A 63 12.30 -10.34 -11.41
C LYS A 63 11.78 -9.28 -12.40
N GLU A 64 10.60 -9.47 -12.97
CA GLU A 64 9.98 -8.54 -13.94
C GLU A 64 9.19 -7.42 -13.26
N TRP A 65 9.04 -7.49 -11.94
CA TRP A 65 8.29 -6.51 -11.16
C TRP A 65 9.21 -5.43 -10.62
N THR A 66 8.94 -4.19 -11.04
CA THR A 66 9.44 -3.01 -10.34
C THR A 66 8.61 -2.77 -9.07
N LEU A 67 9.20 -2.10 -8.09
CA LEU A 67 8.49 -1.76 -6.85
C LEU A 67 7.25 -0.90 -7.13
N ASP A 68 7.37 0.07 -8.04
CA ASP A 68 6.27 0.95 -8.45
C ASP A 68 5.10 0.17 -9.08
N LYS A 69 5.40 -0.68 -10.09
CA LYS A 69 4.41 -1.55 -10.73
C LYS A 69 3.73 -2.47 -9.72
N PHE A 70 4.50 -3.03 -8.79
CA PHE A 70 3.96 -3.87 -7.72
C PHE A 70 2.98 -3.09 -6.83
N LEU A 71 3.38 -1.92 -6.33
CA LEU A 71 2.57 -1.12 -5.42
C LEU A 71 1.27 -0.63 -6.08
N SER A 72 1.35 -0.18 -7.33
CA SER A 72 0.19 0.23 -8.13
C SER A 72 -0.81 -0.92 -8.30
N LYS A 73 -0.33 -2.11 -8.72
CA LYS A 73 -1.21 -3.28 -8.89
C LYS A 73 -1.73 -3.86 -7.58
N LEU A 74 -0.96 -3.75 -6.49
CA LEU A 74 -1.43 -4.14 -5.17
C LEU A 74 -2.55 -3.20 -4.69
N PHE A 75 -2.42 -1.90 -4.94
CA PHE A 75 -3.46 -0.92 -4.65
C PHE A 75 -4.74 -1.25 -5.42
N ASP A 76 -4.64 -1.44 -6.75
CA ASP A 76 -5.78 -1.83 -7.60
C ASP A 76 -6.47 -3.13 -7.15
N HIS A 77 -5.71 -4.07 -6.55
CA HIS A 77 -6.25 -5.32 -6.06
C HIS A 77 -6.97 -5.19 -4.71
N CYS A 78 -6.43 -4.38 -3.80
CA CYS A 78 -6.93 -4.27 -2.43
C CYS A 78 -8.06 -3.23 -2.29
N PHE A 79 -8.03 -2.17 -3.12
CA PHE A 79 -8.98 -1.08 -3.10
C PHE A 79 -9.99 -1.24 -4.25
N PRO A 80 -11.29 -1.00 -4.01
CA PRO A 80 -12.28 -1.08 -5.07
C PRO A 80 -12.07 0.04 -6.11
N ALA A 81 -12.44 -0.19 -7.36
CA ALA A 81 -12.20 0.76 -8.45
C ALA A 81 -12.86 2.14 -8.21
N ASN A 82 -13.96 2.16 -7.45
CA ASN A 82 -14.67 3.36 -7.05
C ASN A 82 -14.00 4.09 -5.87
N PHE A 83 -12.93 3.56 -5.27
CA PHE A 83 -12.32 4.13 -4.07
C PHE A 83 -11.93 5.60 -4.25
N ARG A 84 -11.32 5.96 -5.39
CA ARG A 84 -10.97 7.36 -5.70
C ARG A 84 -12.20 8.27 -5.78
N MET A 85 -13.29 7.76 -6.33
CA MET A 85 -14.57 8.48 -6.40
C MET A 85 -15.17 8.63 -5.00
N GLU A 86 -15.18 7.57 -4.18
CA GLU A 86 -15.64 7.62 -2.79
C GLU A 86 -14.83 8.60 -1.95
N GLN A 87 -13.51 8.63 -2.10
CA GLN A 87 -12.65 9.60 -1.42
C GLN A 87 -12.99 11.04 -1.83
N ARG A 88 -13.22 11.28 -3.13
CA ARG A 88 -13.63 12.61 -3.62
C ARG A 88 -15.00 13.03 -3.11
N LEU A 89 -15.98 12.12 -3.09
CA LEU A 89 -17.31 12.39 -2.55
C LEU A 89 -17.25 12.70 -1.05
N ARG A 90 -16.47 11.93 -0.29
CA ARG A 90 -16.26 12.16 1.15
C ARG A 90 -15.55 13.48 1.44
N LEU A 91 -14.56 13.85 0.62
CA LEU A 91 -13.88 15.14 0.75
C LEU A 91 -14.84 16.30 0.47
N ASN A 92 -15.64 16.20 -0.60
CA ASN A 92 -16.65 17.20 -0.92
C ASN A 92 -17.68 17.34 0.22
N ASP A 93 -18.21 16.24 0.76
CA ASP A 93 -19.14 16.26 1.91
C ASP A 93 -18.48 16.85 3.17
N ALA A 94 -17.22 16.51 3.45
CA ALA A 94 -16.48 17.08 4.59
C ALA A 94 -16.29 18.60 4.45
N THR A 95 -15.96 19.10 3.26
CA THR A 95 -15.86 20.55 3.00
C THR A 95 -17.21 21.25 3.11
N GLN A 96 -18.31 20.59 2.73
CA GLN A 96 -19.66 21.12 2.87
C GLN A 96 -20.14 21.17 4.33
N ARG A 97 -19.65 20.27 5.19
CA ARG A 97 -19.98 20.23 6.63
C ARG A 97 -19.01 21.03 7.51
N GLY A 98 -18.12 21.82 6.91
CA GLY A 98 -17.21 22.72 7.63
C GLY A 98 -16.06 22.04 8.37
N ARG A 99 -15.77 20.76 8.08
CA ARG A 99 -14.58 20.08 8.62
C ARG A 99 -13.35 20.47 7.81
N THR A 100 -12.24 20.75 8.46
CA THR A 100 -11.00 21.09 7.75
C THR A 100 -10.43 19.85 7.06
N VAL A 101 -9.77 20.04 5.92
CA VAL A 101 -9.11 18.95 5.16
C VAL A 101 -8.16 18.14 6.06
N ARG A 102 -7.56 18.79 7.07
CA ARG A 102 -6.62 18.19 8.01
C ARG A 102 -7.30 17.23 9.00
N GLU A 103 -8.50 17.56 9.47
CA GLU A 103 -9.31 16.68 10.34
C GLU A 103 -9.81 15.46 9.56
N TRP A 104 -10.15 15.63 8.28
CA TRP A 104 -10.60 14.53 7.42
C TRP A 104 -9.50 13.51 7.11
N VAL A 105 -8.26 13.95 6.85
CA VAL A 105 -7.12 13.05 6.57
C VAL A 105 -6.81 12.12 7.77
N LEU A 106 -7.15 12.51 8.99
CA LEU A 106 -6.95 11.69 10.19
C LEU A 106 -8.00 10.59 10.38
N GLU A 107 -9.18 10.70 9.76
CA GLU A 107 -10.31 9.75 9.92
C GLU A 107 -10.36 8.62 8.86
N LEU A 108 -9.64 8.77 7.75
CA LEU A 108 -9.52 7.74 6.68
C LEU A 108 -8.69 6.55 7.11
#